data_AF-A0A6J8CMB8-F1
#
_entry.id   AF-A0A6J8CMB8-F1
#
_cell.length_a   1.000
_cell.length_b   1.000
_cell.length_c   1.000
_cell.angle_alpha   90.00
_cell.angle_beta   90.00
_cell.angle_gamma   90.00
#
_symmetry.space_group_name_H-M   'P 1'
#
loop_
_entity.id
_entity.type
_entity.pdbx_description
1 polymer ?
#
loop_
_entity_poly.entity_id
_entity_poly.type
_entity_poly.pdbx_seq_one_letter_code
_entity_poly.pdbx_strand_id
1 'polypeptide(L)'
;MSVIEDMKGFMVTEEKAGPKINDELTSVVNDGLRKKAKQNKVDELTKKYAKPENVHSLTVPKINLGIWSQMSVPNRMNDVKLQKIQNLLGKAACPMLYLMDLFLSKSQTNDGLSREEVQSATQLCKDAYQMTQETYADITFRRRALIQAEIQPKYKALCKDDVPVTDFLFGNDIKDKVKEMDAEYTVGKKLGKTNFKIGKKSHDDKKTFKKPYVHVPKRHFDKPSNKKDF
;
A
#
# COMPACT_ATOMS: atom_id res chain seq x y z
N MET A 1 -26.42 -5.04 35.96
CA MET A 1 -25.21 -5.40 35.19
C MET A 1 -24.13 -4.38 35.53
N SER A 2 -22.89 -4.83 35.74
CA SER A 2 -21.78 -3.97 36.17
C SER A 2 -21.27 -3.13 34.99
N VAL A 3 -20.92 -1.86 35.22
CA VAL A 3 -20.26 -0.99 34.22
C VAL A 3 -18.97 -1.62 33.65
N ILE A 4 -18.34 -2.50 34.43
CA ILE A 4 -17.15 -3.26 34.01
C ILE A 4 -17.50 -4.37 33.00
N GLU A 5 -18.70 -4.96 33.08
CA GLU A 5 -19.19 -5.95 32.09
C GLU A 5 -19.46 -5.27 30.74
N ASP A 6 -20.08 -4.09 30.75
CA ASP A 6 -20.36 -3.30 29.55
C ASP A 6 -19.06 -2.80 28.88
N MET A 7 -18.05 -2.41 29.66
CA MET A 7 -16.72 -2.06 29.13
C MET A 7 -15.98 -3.24 28.50
N LYS A 8 -16.14 -4.46 29.04
CA LYS A 8 -15.55 -5.68 28.44
C LYS A 8 -16.18 -6.03 27.11
N GLY A 9 -17.51 -5.90 26.98
CA GLY A 9 -18.21 -6.10 25.71
C GLY A 9 -17.76 -5.15 24.60
N PHE A 10 -17.29 -3.95 24.96
CA PHE A 10 -16.77 -2.97 24.01
C PHE A 10 -15.33 -3.27 23.52
N MET A 11 -14.55 -4.05 24.29
CA MET A 11 -13.15 -4.35 23.96
C MET A 11 -12.96 -5.69 23.25
N VAL A 12 -13.96 -6.57 23.26
CA VAL A 12 -13.90 -7.87 22.58
C VAL A 12 -14.70 -7.81 21.29
N THR A 13 -14.04 -7.46 20.18
CA THR A 13 -14.54 -7.80 18.85
C THR A 13 -14.28 -9.29 18.61
N GLU A 14 -15.14 -10.16 19.13
CA GLU A 14 -15.12 -11.57 18.72
C GLU A 14 -15.46 -11.64 17.23
N GLU A 15 -14.51 -12.12 16.43
CA GLU A 15 -14.76 -12.38 15.01
C GLU A 15 -15.81 -13.49 14.88
N LYS A 16 -16.89 -13.22 14.17
CA LYS A 16 -17.96 -14.19 13.96
C LYS A 16 -17.42 -15.39 13.18
N ALA A 17 -17.41 -16.57 13.81
CA ALA A 17 -16.98 -17.81 13.16
C ALA A 17 -17.99 -18.28 12.11
N GLY A 18 -17.47 -18.79 10.99
CA GLY A 18 -18.25 -19.45 9.93
C GLY A 18 -18.50 -20.94 10.21
N PRO A 19 -19.17 -21.65 9.27
CA PRO A 19 -19.34 -23.10 9.36
C PRO A 19 -18.00 -23.83 9.30
N LYS A 20 -17.93 -25.01 9.93
CA LYS A 20 -16.73 -25.86 9.88
C LYS A 20 -16.49 -26.36 8.45
N ILE A 21 -15.22 -26.38 8.05
CA ILE A 21 -14.75 -27.07 6.84
C ILE A 21 -14.17 -28.44 7.21
N ASN A 22 -13.79 -29.23 6.20
CA ASN A 22 -13.17 -30.55 6.40
C ASN A 22 -11.94 -30.49 7.34
N ASP A 23 -11.80 -31.48 8.23
CA ASP A 23 -10.75 -31.50 9.26
C ASP A 23 -9.34 -31.64 8.70
N GLU A 24 -9.13 -32.44 7.65
CA GLU A 24 -7.84 -32.59 6.99
C GLU A 24 -7.43 -31.27 6.33
N LEU A 25 -8.36 -30.61 5.65
CA LEU A 25 -8.14 -29.27 5.08
C LEU A 25 -7.83 -28.24 6.17
N THR A 26 -8.55 -28.29 7.30
CA THR A 26 -8.34 -27.40 8.45
C THR A 26 -6.92 -27.55 9.00
N SER A 27 -6.43 -28.78 9.16
CA SER A 27 -5.07 -29.08 9.61
C SER A 27 -4.03 -28.43 8.68
N VAL A 28 -4.19 -28.60 7.37
CA VAL A 28 -3.27 -28.03 6.37
C VAL A 28 -3.29 -26.50 6.36
N VAL A 29 -4.48 -25.88 6.43
CA VAL A 29 -4.63 -24.42 6.37
C VAL A 29 -4.05 -23.75 7.63
N ASN A 30 -4.32 -24.31 8.81
CA ASN A 30 -3.81 -23.78 10.08
C ASN A 30 -2.28 -23.75 10.12
N ASP A 31 -1.65 -24.78 9.58
CA ASP A 31 -0.20 -24.87 9.46
C ASP A 31 0.36 -23.97 8.35
N GLY A 32 -0.35 -23.90 7.22
CA GLY A 32 0.07 -23.17 6.02
C GLY A 32 0.11 -21.65 6.21
N LEU A 33 -0.86 -21.07 6.92
CA LEU A 33 -0.92 -19.61 7.11
C LEU A 33 0.20 -19.05 8.01
N ARG A 34 0.86 -19.91 8.79
CA ARG A 34 1.93 -19.51 9.72
C ARG A 34 3.33 -19.70 9.15
N LYS A 35 3.45 -20.34 7.98
CA LYS A 35 4.73 -20.75 7.39
C LYS A 35 4.84 -20.17 5.99
N LYS A 36 6.04 -19.71 5.62
CA LYS A 36 6.30 -19.27 4.25
C LYS A 36 6.43 -20.49 3.34
N ALA A 37 5.69 -20.49 2.22
CA ALA A 37 5.80 -21.55 1.22
C ALA A 37 7.21 -21.58 0.59
N LYS A 38 7.62 -22.76 0.11
CA LYS A 38 8.86 -22.92 -0.64
C LYS A 38 8.78 -22.14 -1.95
N GLN A 39 9.80 -21.32 -2.24
CA GLN A 39 9.76 -20.40 -3.39
C GLN A 39 9.56 -21.14 -4.73
N ASN A 40 10.23 -22.27 -4.93
CA ASN A 40 10.08 -23.09 -6.12
C ASN A 40 8.63 -23.56 -6.35
N LYS A 41 7.87 -23.86 -5.28
CA LYS A 41 6.45 -24.23 -5.39
C LYS A 41 5.56 -23.06 -5.76
N VAL A 42 5.87 -21.86 -5.27
CA VAL A 42 5.19 -20.63 -5.70
C VAL A 42 5.47 -20.36 -7.18
N ASP A 43 6.71 -20.55 -7.62
CA ASP A 43 7.11 -20.34 -9.02
C ASP A 43 6.45 -21.36 -9.98
N GLU A 44 6.36 -22.63 -9.58
CA GLU A 44 5.58 -23.65 -10.30
C GLU A 44 4.11 -23.24 -10.46
N LEU A 45 3.49 -22.75 -9.39
CA LEU A 45 2.07 -22.34 -9.38
C LEU A 45 1.81 -21.13 -10.28
N THR A 46 2.67 -20.12 -10.22
CA THR A 46 2.54 -18.90 -11.05
C THR A 46 2.80 -19.13 -12.53
N LYS A 47 3.57 -20.18 -12.88
CA LYS A 47 3.73 -20.66 -14.26
C LYS A 47 2.52 -21.45 -14.74
N LYS A 48 1.96 -22.30 -13.87
CA LYS A 48 0.77 -23.11 -14.17
C LYS A 48 -0.43 -22.23 -14.53
N TYR A 49 -0.66 -21.17 -13.76
CA TYR A 49 -1.77 -20.26 -14.00
C TYR A 49 -1.28 -18.98 -14.69
N ALA A 50 -1.13 -19.08 -16.01
CA ALA A 50 -0.89 -17.92 -16.87
C ALA A 50 -2.05 -16.91 -16.76
N LYS A 51 -1.81 -15.67 -17.20
CA LYS A 51 -2.90 -14.68 -17.28
C LYS A 51 -3.71 -14.96 -18.55
N PRO A 52 -5.05 -14.82 -18.54
CA PRO A 52 -5.85 -14.90 -19.75
C PRO A 52 -5.42 -13.85 -20.79
N GLU A 53 -5.42 -14.21 -22.07
CA GLU A 53 -4.93 -13.34 -23.15
C GLU A 53 -5.74 -12.03 -23.22
N ASN A 54 -7.06 -12.15 -23.12
CA ASN A 54 -8.03 -11.05 -23.17
C ASN A 54 -8.10 -10.19 -21.88
N VAL A 55 -7.31 -10.49 -20.84
CA VAL A 55 -7.29 -9.72 -19.58
C VAL A 55 -5.97 -8.96 -19.47
N HIS A 56 -5.86 -7.82 -20.15
CA HIS A 56 -4.61 -7.04 -20.20
C HIS A 56 -4.26 -6.36 -18.87
N SER A 57 -5.26 -5.95 -18.09
CA SER A 57 -5.12 -5.21 -16.83
C SER A 57 -4.55 -6.03 -15.67
N LEU A 58 -4.44 -7.36 -15.79
CA LEU A 58 -3.88 -8.23 -14.75
C LEU A 58 -2.34 -8.25 -14.76
N THR A 59 -1.76 -7.06 -14.85
CA THR A 59 -0.31 -6.81 -14.88
C THR A 59 0.00 -5.71 -13.88
N VAL A 60 1.04 -5.91 -13.06
CA VAL A 60 1.43 -4.93 -12.05
C VAL A 60 1.86 -3.61 -12.71
N PRO A 61 1.23 -2.48 -12.39
CA PRO A 61 1.63 -1.19 -12.93
C PRO A 61 3.06 -0.82 -12.53
N LYS A 62 3.84 -0.38 -13.51
CA LYS A 62 5.21 0.09 -13.31
C LYS A 62 5.22 1.52 -12.79
N ILE A 63 6.24 1.87 -12.03
CA ILE A 63 6.51 3.29 -11.73
C ILE A 63 7.09 3.93 -12.99
N ASN A 64 6.61 5.11 -13.33
CA ASN A 64 7.15 5.89 -14.43
C ASN A 64 8.63 6.19 -14.21
N LEU A 65 9.48 5.99 -15.22
CA LEU A 65 10.93 6.11 -15.12
C LEU A 65 11.41 7.45 -14.54
N GLY A 66 10.73 8.55 -14.89
CA GLY A 66 11.01 9.88 -14.34
C GLY A 66 10.91 9.92 -12.83
N ILE A 67 9.82 9.37 -12.26
CA ILE A 67 9.62 9.28 -10.81
C ILE A 67 10.58 8.25 -10.20
N TRP A 68 10.69 7.06 -10.80
CA TRP A 68 11.55 5.99 -10.32
C TRP A 68 13.01 6.44 -10.12
N SER A 69 13.53 7.23 -11.07
CA SER A 69 14.90 7.76 -11.02
C SER A 69 15.17 8.69 -9.84
N GLN A 70 14.13 9.36 -9.32
CA GLN A 70 14.23 10.35 -8.24
C GLN A 70 13.93 9.74 -6.86
N MET A 71 13.43 8.50 -6.81
CA MET A 71 13.15 7.82 -5.56
C MET A 71 14.42 7.39 -4.83
N SER A 72 14.38 7.47 -3.51
CA SER A 72 15.44 6.93 -2.67
C SER A 72 15.59 5.41 -2.86
N VAL A 73 16.79 4.89 -2.62
CA VAL A 73 17.05 3.44 -2.69
C VAL A 73 16.14 2.64 -1.75
N PRO A 74 15.93 3.04 -0.47
CA PRO A 74 15.02 2.33 0.42
C PRO A 74 13.58 2.25 -0.12
N ASN A 75 13.06 3.34 -0.70
CA ASN A 75 11.71 3.35 -1.23
C ASN A 75 11.58 2.54 -2.51
N ARG A 76 12.60 2.52 -3.38
CA ARG A 76 12.63 1.59 -4.53
C ARG A 76 12.62 0.13 -4.07
N MET A 77 13.40 -0.21 -3.05
CA MET A 77 13.40 -1.56 -2.48
C MET A 77 12.05 -1.94 -1.86
N ASN A 78 11.40 -1.00 -1.17
CA ASN A 78 10.08 -1.20 -0.60
C ASN A 78 9.02 -1.41 -1.69
N ASP A 79 9.03 -0.57 -2.73
CA ASP A 79 8.13 -0.71 -3.86
C ASP A 79 8.30 -2.05 -4.59
N VAL A 80 9.54 -2.52 -4.80
CA VAL A 80 9.79 -3.86 -5.38
C VAL A 80 9.16 -4.97 -4.52
N LYS A 81 9.17 -4.85 -3.19
CA LYS A 81 8.51 -5.83 -2.31
C LYS A 81 6.98 -5.78 -2.48
N LEU A 82 6.40 -4.58 -2.55
CA LEU A 82 4.96 -4.41 -2.79
C LEU A 82 4.55 -4.93 -4.17
N GLN A 83 5.34 -4.67 -5.22
CA GLN A 83 5.12 -5.22 -6.56
C GLN A 83 5.12 -6.75 -6.54
N LYS A 84 6.02 -7.39 -5.78
CA LYS A 84 6.04 -8.86 -5.66
C LYS A 84 4.76 -9.41 -5.04
N ILE A 85 4.25 -8.76 -3.98
CA ILE A 85 2.98 -9.13 -3.33
C ILE A 85 1.82 -8.94 -4.31
N GLN A 86 1.75 -7.77 -4.94
CA GLN A 86 0.72 -7.43 -5.91
C GLN A 86 0.71 -8.40 -7.11
N ASN A 87 1.90 -8.77 -7.60
CA ASN A 87 2.04 -9.74 -8.69
C ASN A 87 1.51 -11.11 -8.29
N LEU A 88 1.81 -11.57 -7.07
CA LEU A 88 1.30 -12.86 -6.59
C LEU A 88 -0.23 -12.85 -6.46
N LEU A 89 -0.82 -11.75 -5.98
CA LEU A 89 -2.29 -11.59 -5.95
C LEU A 89 -2.89 -11.62 -7.36
N GLY A 90 -2.27 -10.91 -8.31
CA GLY A 90 -2.70 -10.96 -9.71
C GLY A 90 -2.64 -12.39 -10.27
N LYS A 91 -1.61 -13.17 -9.92
CA LYS A 91 -1.50 -14.58 -10.30
C LYS A 91 -2.51 -15.48 -9.60
N ALA A 92 -2.88 -15.18 -8.35
CA ALA A 92 -3.91 -15.90 -7.60
C ALA A 92 -5.32 -15.66 -8.17
N ALA A 93 -5.55 -14.50 -8.79
CA ALA A 93 -6.80 -14.21 -9.49
C ALA A 93 -7.00 -15.09 -10.75
N CYS A 94 -5.93 -15.49 -11.44
CA CYS A 94 -6.02 -16.33 -12.64
C CYS A 94 -6.80 -17.64 -12.44
N PRO A 95 -6.45 -18.53 -11.48
CA PRO A 95 -7.23 -19.74 -11.25
C PRO A 95 -8.67 -19.47 -10.80
N MET A 96 -8.94 -18.36 -10.10
CA MET A 96 -10.32 -17.97 -9.76
C MET A 96 -11.13 -17.64 -11.02
N LEU A 97 -10.54 -16.89 -11.95
CA LEU A 97 -11.17 -16.56 -13.24
C LEU A 97 -11.39 -17.80 -14.10
N TYR A 98 -10.42 -18.71 -14.18
CA TYR A 98 -10.59 -19.97 -14.91
C TYR A 98 -11.66 -20.86 -14.30
N LEU A 99 -11.76 -20.90 -12.97
CA LEU A 99 -12.81 -21.64 -12.29
C LEU A 99 -14.21 -21.03 -12.54
N MET A 100 -14.31 -19.69 -12.55
CA MET A 100 -15.55 -19.02 -12.93
C MET A 100 -15.95 -19.31 -14.38
N ASP A 101 -15.00 -19.26 -15.32
CA ASP A 101 -15.25 -19.56 -16.73
C ASP A 101 -15.74 -21.00 -16.94
N LEU A 102 -15.16 -21.96 -16.20
CA LEU A 102 -15.61 -23.34 -16.17
C LEU A 102 -17.07 -23.46 -15.69
N PHE A 103 -17.42 -22.78 -14.59
CA PHE A 103 -18.78 -22.82 -14.07
C PHE A 103 -19.80 -22.12 -14.99
N LEU A 104 -19.41 -21.00 -15.61
CA LEU A 104 -20.26 -20.32 -16.61
C LEU A 104 -20.54 -21.23 -17.79
N SER A 105 -19.53 -21.95 -18.28
CA SER A 105 -19.68 -22.92 -19.36
C SER A 105 -20.59 -24.08 -18.97
N LYS A 106 -20.42 -24.63 -17.75
CA LYS A 106 -21.26 -25.71 -17.24
C LYS A 106 -22.70 -25.29 -16.98
N SER A 107 -22.96 -24.03 -16.63
CA SER A 107 -24.32 -23.50 -16.45
C SER A 107 -25.18 -23.54 -17.72
N GLN A 108 -24.55 -23.66 -18.88
CA GLN A 108 -25.20 -23.73 -20.20
C GLN A 108 -25.47 -25.18 -20.65
N THR A 109 -25.01 -26.17 -19.88
CA THR A 109 -25.11 -27.61 -20.19
C THR A 109 -25.80 -28.35 -19.06
N ASN A 110 -26.67 -29.32 -19.35
CA ASN A 110 -27.34 -30.15 -18.32
C ASN A 110 -26.43 -31.29 -17.79
N ASP A 111 -25.12 -31.11 -17.75
CA ASP A 111 -24.15 -32.18 -17.50
C ASP A 111 -23.30 -31.95 -16.23
N GLY A 112 -23.48 -32.82 -15.23
CA GLY A 112 -22.68 -32.87 -14.01
C GLY A 112 -23.38 -32.28 -12.78
N LEU A 113 -23.19 -30.97 -12.56
CA LEU A 113 -23.66 -30.25 -11.37
C LEU A 113 -25.09 -29.74 -11.53
N SER A 114 -25.85 -29.67 -10.43
CA SER A 114 -27.14 -28.98 -10.42
C SER A 114 -26.97 -27.47 -10.66
N ARG A 115 -28.05 -26.82 -11.11
CA ARG A 115 -28.04 -25.38 -11.37
C ARG A 115 -27.69 -24.58 -10.12
N GLU A 116 -28.22 -25.01 -8.98
CA GLU A 116 -28.02 -24.41 -7.66
C GLU A 116 -26.56 -24.55 -7.19
N GLU A 117 -25.93 -25.70 -7.42
CA GLU A 117 -24.51 -25.92 -7.11
C GLU A 117 -23.61 -25.05 -7.99
N VAL A 118 -23.88 -24.98 -9.30
CA VAL A 118 -23.13 -24.11 -10.23
C VAL A 118 -23.26 -22.64 -9.82
N GLN A 119 -24.47 -22.18 -9.47
CA GLN A 119 -24.69 -20.81 -9.01
C GLN A 119 -23.94 -20.51 -7.72
N SER A 120 -24.03 -21.40 -6.72
CA SER A 120 -23.36 -21.24 -5.43
C SER A 120 -21.83 -21.20 -5.58
N ALA A 121 -21.26 -22.12 -6.38
CA ALA A 121 -19.83 -22.16 -6.63
C ALA A 121 -19.34 -20.95 -7.44
N THR A 122 -20.12 -20.49 -8.41
CA THR A 122 -19.83 -19.26 -9.18
C THR A 122 -19.80 -18.04 -8.26
N GLN A 123 -20.78 -17.93 -7.36
CA GLN A 123 -20.87 -16.81 -6.42
C GLN A 123 -19.67 -16.77 -5.45
N LEU A 124 -19.28 -17.92 -4.88
CA LEU A 124 -18.09 -18.02 -4.03
C LEU A 124 -16.80 -17.59 -4.76
N CYS A 125 -16.63 -18.03 -6.01
CA CYS A 125 -15.45 -17.66 -6.80
C CYS A 125 -15.43 -16.17 -7.12
N LYS A 126 -16.60 -15.61 -7.47
CA LYS A 126 -16.76 -14.17 -7.73
C LYS A 126 -16.40 -13.36 -6.49
N ASP A 127 -16.91 -13.73 -5.32
CA ASP A 127 -16.63 -13.01 -4.07
C ASP A 127 -15.13 -13.07 -3.72
N ALA A 128 -14.51 -14.25 -3.84
CA ALA A 128 -13.07 -14.41 -3.62
C ALA A 128 -12.22 -13.56 -4.59
N TYR A 129 -12.63 -13.48 -5.86
CA TYR A 129 -11.98 -12.62 -6.84
C TYR A 129 -12.17 -11.15 -6.53
N GLN A 130 -13.37 -10.72 -6.13
CA GLN A 130 -13.64 -9.32 -5.76
C GLN A 130 -12.77 -8.89 -4.57
N MET A 131 -12.64 -9.74 -3.54
CA MET A 131 -11.72 -9.47 -2.41
C MET A 131 -10.25 -9.38 -2.86
N THR A 132 -9.85 -10.26 -3.78
CA THR A 132 -8.48 -10.25 -4.36
C THR A 132 -8.25 -8.99 -5.18
N GLN A 133 -9.24 -8.57 -5.98
CA GLN A 133 -9.21 -7.35 -6.79
C GLN A 133 -9.13 -6.10 -5.92
N GLU A 134 -9.90 -6.05 -4.84
CA GLU A 134 -9.85 -4.93 -3.89
C GLU A 134 -8.47 -4.83 -3.23
N THR A 135 -7.94 -5.95 -2.73
CA THR A 135 -6.60 -5.99 -2.13
C THR A 135 -5.52 -5.59 -3.16
N TYR A 136 -5.68 -5.97 -4.42
CA TYR A 136 -4.78 -5.58 -5.50
C TYR A 136 -4.83 -4.06 -5.76
N ALA A 137 -6.02 -3.46 -5.75
CA ALA A 137 -6.21 -2.03 -5.87
C ALA A 137 -5.62 -1.27 -4.67
N ASP A 138 -5.84 -1.76 -3.44
CA ASP A 138 -5.28 -1.19 -2.21
C ASP A 138 -3.75 -1.12 -2.23
N ILE A 139 -3.08 -2.18 -2.72
CA ILE A 139 -1.63 -2.14 -2.87
C ILE A 139 -1.21 -1.05 -3.89
N THR A 140 -1.98 -0.87 -4.96
CA THR A 140 -1.72 0.18 -5.96
C THR A 140 -1.78 1.57 -5.31
N PHE A 141 -2.84 1.87 -4.56
CA PHE A 141 -2.99 3.15 -3.86
C PHE A 141 -1.96 3.32 -2.74
N ARG A 142 -1.62 2.24 -2.02
CA ARG A 142 -0.56 2.28 -1.01
C ARG A 142 0.80 2.60 -1.60
N ARG A 143 1.13 2.03 -2.78
CA ARG A 143 2.35 2.37 -3.53
C ARG A 143 2.35 3.85 -3.91
N ARG A 144 1.22 4.38 -4.43
CA ARG A 144 1.08 5.81 -4.75
C ARG A 144 1.33 6.71 -3.55
N ALA A 145 0.71 6.42 -2.41
CA ALA A 145 0.84 7.23 -1.19
C ALA A 145 2.29 7.26 -0.67
N LEU A 146 2.99 6.12 -0.68
CA LEU A 146 4.38 6.05 -0.25
C LEU A 146 5.32 6.86 -1.16
N ILE A 147 5.09 6.81 -2.47
CA ILE A 147 5.88 7.56 -3.45
C ILE A 147 5.55 9.06 -3.37
N GLN A 148 4.28 9.43 -3.21
CA GLN A 148 3.83 10.82 -3.08
C GLN A 148 4.55 11.57 -1.96
N ALA A 149 4.94 10.86 -0.88
CA ALA A 149 5.71 11.44 0.21
C ALA A 149 7.11 11.93 -0.21
N GLU A 150 7.70 11.37 -1.27
CA GLU A 150 8.99 11.80 -1.83
C GLU A 150 8.86 12.80 -2.99
N ILE A 151 7.65 13.00 -3.52
CA ILE A 151 7.43 13.95 -4.62
C ILE A 151 7.42 15.39 -4.09
N GLN A 152 8.09 16.29 -4.82
CA GLN A 152 8.10 17.72 -4.48
C GLN A 152 6.67 18.26 -4.37
N PRO A 153 6.38 19.16 -3.41
CA PRO A 153 5.03 19.65 -3.15
C PRO A 153 4.29 20.13 -4.41
N LYS A 154 4.98 20.83 -5.32
CA LYS A 154 4.38 21.33 -6.56
C LYS A 154 3.87 20.22 -7.48
N TYR A 155 4.47 19.03 -7.45
CA TYR A 155 4.12 17.90 -8.32
C TYR A 155 3.20 16.87 -7.65
N LYS A 156 2.78 17.09 -6.39
CA LYS A 156 1.92 16.12 -5.66
C LYS A 156 0.57 15.86 -6.31
N ALA A 157 0.09 16.77 -7.15
CA ALA A 157 -1.13 16.59 -7.93
C ALA A 157 -1.05 15.38 -8.89
N LEU A 158 0.15 14.97 -9.31
CA LEU A 158 0.36 13.78 -10.14
C LEU A 158 0.02 12.47 -9.44
N CYS A 159 -0.09 12.48 -8.10
CA CYS A 159 -0.35 11.29 -7.29
C CYS A 159 -1.79 11.20 -6.77
N LYS A 160 -2.67 12.10 -7.19
CA LYS A 160 -4.08 12.05 -6.77
C LYS A 160 -4.78 10.80 -7.32
N ASP A 161 -5.82 10.37 -6.62
CA ASP A 161 -6.55 9.13 -6.93
C ASP A 161 -7.31 9.22 -8.27
N ASP A 162 -7.68 10.42 -8.70
CA ASP A 162 -8.33 10.70 -9.99
C ASP A 162 -7.39 10.52 -11.20
N VAL A 163 -6.07 10.48 -10.99
CA VAL A 163 -5.12 10.12 -12.05
C VAL A 163 -5.28 8.64 -12.37
N PRO A 164 -5.64 8.24 -13.60
CA PRO A 164 -5.84 6.83 -13.93
C PRO A 164 -4.57 6.00 -13.76
N VAL A 165 -4.73 4.80 -13.22
CA VAL A 165 -3.68 3.78 -13.23
C VAL A 165 -3.79 3.00 -14.55
N THR A 166 -2.67 2.94 -15.27
CA THR A 166 -2.54 2.21 -16.54
C THR A 166 -1.46 1.13 -16.36
N ASP A 167 -0.75 0.76 -17.42
CA ASP A 167 0.54 0.06 -17.29
C ASP A 167 1.56 0.84 -16.44
N PHE A 168 1.32 2.15 -16.25
CA PHE A 168 2.05 3.02 -15.34
C PHE A 168 1.19 3.54 -14.19
N LEU A 169 1.79 3.57 -12.99
CA LEU A 169 1.14 3.91 -11.73
C LEU A 169 0.60 5.35 -11.67
N PHE A 170 1.19 6.26 -12.44
CA PHE A 170 0.83 7.68 -12.48
C PHE A 170 0.42 8.13 -13.89
N GLY A 171 -0.09 7.20 -14.70
CA GLY A 171 -0.55 7.45 -16.07
C GLY A 171 0.58 7.53 -17.11
N ASN A 172 0.23 7.68 -18.38
CA ASN A 172 1.19 7.70 -19.48
C ASN A 172 1.81 9.09 -19.72
N ASP A 173 1.10 10.13 -19.30
CA ASP A 173 1.27 11.52 -19.76
C ASP A 173 1.99 12.41 -18.74
N ILE A 174 2.79 11.82 -17.85
CA ILE A 174 3.53 12.57 -16.80
C ILE A 174 4.37 13.70 -17.38
N LYS A 175 5.05 13.46 -18.49
CA LYS A 175 5.94 14.47 -19.08
C LYS A 175 5.17 15.73 -19.45
N ASP A 176 3.97 15.58 -19.99
CA ASP A 176 3.14 16.70 -20.42
C ASP A 176 2.49 17.37 -19.22
N LYS A 177 2.00 16.60 -18.23
CA LYS A 177 1.49 17.14 -16.97
C LYS A 177 2.55 17.94 -16.20
N VAL A 178 3.81 17.48 -16.15
CA VAL A 178 4.90 18.24 -15.50
C VAL A 178 5.16 19.57 -16.20
N LYS A 179 5.17 19.60 -17.55
CA LYS A 179 5.35 20.84 -18.32
C LYS A 179 4.21 21.83 -18.06
N GLU A 180 2.97 21.34 -18.08
CA GLU A 180 1.78 22.13 -17.78
C GLU A 180 1.86 22.74 -16.38
N MET A 181 2.18 21.92 -15.38
CA MET A 181 2.32 22.37 -13.99
C MET A 181 3.45 23.39 -13.81
N ASP A 182 4.59 23.24 -14.51
CA ASP A 182 5.67 24.23 -14.46
C ASP A 182 5.28 25.55 -15.16
N ALA A 183 4.49 25.50 -16.23
CA ALA A 183 3.93 26.67 -16.90
C ALA A 183 2.91 27.39 -15.99
N GLU A 184 1.97 26.66 -15.40
CA GLU A 184 1.00 27.19 -14.43
C GLU A 184 1.69 27.82 -13.22
N TYR A 185 2.71 27.15 -12.67
CA TYR A 185 3.48 27.68 -11.55
C TYR A 185 4.18 29.00 -11.92
N THR A 186 4.69 29.11 -13.15
CA THR A 186 5.31 30.34 -13.67
C THR A 186 4.28 31.46 -13.81
N VAL A 187 3.10 31.17 -14.34
CA VAL A 187 1.99 32.12 -14.44
C VAL A 187 1.52 32.56 -13.05
N GLY A 188 1.29 31.62 -12.15
CA GLY A 188 0.88 31.89 -10.77
C GLY A 188 1.91 32.71 -9.99
N LYS A 189 3.21 32.53 -10.24
CA LYS A 189 4.26 33.39 -9.65
C LYS A 189 4.26 34.81 -10.21
N LYS A 190 3.92 34.99 -11.49
CA LYS A 190 3.81 36.31 -12.14
C LYS A 190 2.54 37.06 -11.72
N LEU A 191 1.43 36.35 -11.53
CA LEU A 191 0.13 36.91 -11.15
C LEU A 191 -0.09 36.97 -9.63
N GLY A 192 0.62 36.13 -8.87
CA GLY A 192 0.59 36.09 -7.42
C GLY A 192 1.15 37.37 -6.83
N LYS A 193 0.37 37.99 -5.93
CA LYS A 193 0.67 39.29 -5.30
C LYS A 193 2.15 39.37 -4.91
N THR A 194 2.86 40.35 -5.48
CA THR A 194 4.12 40.85 -4.93
C THR A 194 3.92 41.03 -3.44
N ASN A 195 4.71 40.33 -2.62
CA ASN A 195 4.69 40.47 -1.17
C ASN A 195 4.54 41.95 -0.81
N PHE A 196 3.38 42.33 -0.25
CA PHE A 196 3.28 43.58 0.48
C PHE A 196 4.33 43.49 1.58
N LYS A 197 5.48 44.14 1.36
CA LYS A 197 6.46 44.38 2.40
C LYS A 197 5.77 45.27 3.42
N ILE A 198 5.16 44.65 4.43
CA ILE A 198 4.82 45.34 5.67
C ILE A 198 6.19 45.74 6.25
N GLY A 199 6.53 47.01 6.06
CA GLY A 199 7.78 47.58 6.57
C GLY A 199 7.84 47.35 8.07
N LYS A 200 8.82 46.55 8.52
CA LYS A 200 9.24 46.61 9.92
C LYS A 200 9.87 47.98 10.12
N LYS A 201 9.15 48.90 10.76
CA LYS A 201 9.74 50.13 11.28
C LYS A 201 10.88 49.72 12.23
N SER A 202 12.08 50.18 11.89
CA SER A 202 13.23 50.20 12.77
C SER A 202 12.88 51.04 13.99
N HIS A 203 12.98 50.47 15.19
CA HIS A 203 13.15 51.27 16.40
C HIS A 203 14.54 50.97 16.92
N ASP A 204 15.41 51.94 16.67
CA ASP A 204 16.66 52.12 17.38
C ASP A 204 16.31 52.37 18.84
N ASP A 205 16.83 51.55 19.75
CA ASP A 205 17.01 51.94 21.15
C ASP A 205 18.07 51.04 21.80
N LYS A 206 19.28 51.58 21.86
CA LYS A 206 20.38 51.06 22.67
C LYS A 206 20.00 51.11 24.15
N LYS A 207 19.76 49.95 24.77
CA LYS A 207 20.03 49.76 26.21
C LYS A 207 20.79 48.45 26.43
N THR A 208 22.06 48.62 26.76
CA THR A 208 22.95 47.60 27.30
C THR A 208 22.38 46.97 28.56
N PHE A 209 22.11 45.67 28.53
CA PHE A 209 22.00 44.84 29.73
C PHE A 209 23.02 43.70 29.63
N LYS A 210 24.11 43.81 30.40
CA LYS A 210 25.08 42.73 30.58
C LYS A 210 24.39 41.56 31.29
N LYS A 211 24.33 40.39 30.66
CA LYS A 211 24.00 39.13 31.36
C LYS A 211 25.22 38.69 32.18
N PRO A 212 25.09 38.35 33.48
CA PRO A 212 26.18 37.72 34.20
C PRO A 212 26.38 36.29 33.69
N TYR A 213 27.64 35.94 33.40
CA TYR A 213 28.06 34.57 33.13
C TYR A 213 27.74 33.69 34.34
N VAL A 214 26.92 32.65 34.17
CA VAL A 214 26.80 31.56 35.14
C VAL A 214 27.79 30.47 34.71
N HIS A 215 28.80 30.24 35.54
CA HIS A 215 29.75 29.14 35.37
C HIS A 215 29.05 27.82 35.73
N VAL A 216 28.95 26.88 34.78
CA VAL A 216 28.47 25.52 35.03
C VAL A 216 29.68 24.62 35.25
N PRO A 217 29.88 24.01 36.43
CA PRO A 217 30.98 23.07 36.65
C PRO A 217 30.77 21.79 35.84
N LYS A 218 31.84 21.32 35.17
CA LYS A 218 31.87 20.02 34.49
C LYS A 218 31.68 18.90 35.52
N ARG A 219 30.61 18.09 35.40
CA ARG A 219 30.48 16.84 36.15
C ARG A 219 31.51 15.84 35.62
N HIS A 220 32.39 15.36 36.49
CA HIS A 220 33.22 14.18 36.24
C HIS A 220 32.32 12.94 36.22
N PHE A 221 32.45 12.15 35.16
CA PHE A 221 31.89 10.80 35.10
C PHE A 221 32.93 9.84 35.67
N ASP A 222 32.69 9.32 36.88
CA ASP A 222 33.44 8.20 37.40
C ASP A 222 33.05 6.91 36.67
N LYS A 223 34.06 6.16 36.22
CA LYS A 223 33.88 4.84 35.60
C LYS A 223 33.43 3.82 36.65
N PRO A 224 32.55 2.86 36.32
CA PRO A 224 32.19 1.80 37.25
C PRO A 224 33.36 0.82 37.42
N SER A 225 33.78 0.63 38.67
CA SER A 225 34.71 -0.42 39.08
C SER A 225 34.03 -1.79 39.07
N ASN A 226 34.59 -2.72 38.32
CA ASN A 226 34.33 -4.15 38.41
C ASN A 226 34.53 -4.65 39.85
N LYS A 227 33.51 -5.26 40.44
CA LYS A 227 33.68 -6.31 41.45
C LYS A 227 32.76 -7.48 41.14
N LYS A 228 33.39 -8.58 40.74
CA LYS A 228 32.92 -9.94 40.97
C LYS A 228 32.83 -10.13 42.49
N ASP A 229 31.87 -10.94 42.95
CA ASP A 229 32.12 -11.98 43.96
C ASP A 229 30.85 -12.83 44.16
N PHE A 230 31.09 -14.15 44.01
CA PHE A 230 30.37 -15.37 44.44
C PHE A 230 28.85 -15.53 44.22
#